data_AF-A0A5N5T117-F1
#
_entry.id   AF-A0A5N5T117-F1
#
_cell.length_a   1.000
_cell.length_b   1.000
_cell.length_c   1.000
_cell.angle_alpha   90.00
_cell.angle_beta   90.00
_cell.angle_gamma   90.00
#
_symmetry.space_group_name_H-M   'P 1'
#
loop_
_entity.id
_entity.type
_entity.pdbx_description
1 polymer ?
#
loop_
_entity_poly.entity_id
_entity_poly.type
_entity_poly.pdbx_seq_one_letter_code
_entity_poly.pdbx_strand_id
1 'polypeptide(L)'
;DGAIEDDLSLRRTIFLGGVEPQLRTNVWPFLLHYYDFRTTFLERQNIMEEKHQLYARINVARENMTREEKERFWKSVQCTVEKDVVRTDRSKPCFAGPNNPNIEKMKNILLNFAYYNPEI
;
A
#
# COMPACT_ATOMS: atom_id res chain seq x y z
N ASP A 1 16.51 -19.81 7.58
CA ASP A 1 15.05 -19.63 7.72
C ASP A 1 14.52 -18.35 7.07
N GLY A 2 15.38 -17.43 6.64
CA GLY A 2 15.01 -16.21 5.93
C GLY A 2 15.01 -14.94 6.77
N ALA A 3 15.45 -15.02 8.02
CA ALA A 3 15.71 -13.86 8.87
C ALA A 3 16.99 -13.13 8.45
N ILE A 4 17.03 -11.82 8.71
CA ILE A 4 18.17 -10.93 8.49
C ILE A 4 18.79 -10.67 9.86
N GLU A 5 19.98 -11.22 10.10
CA GLU A 5 20.66 -11.15 11.40
C GLU A 5 21.32 -9.79 11.66
N ASP A 6 21.96 -9.20 10.63
CA ASP A 6 22.63 -7.90 10.72
C ASP A 6 21.86 -6.83 9.93
N ASP A 7 20.70 -6.43 10.46
CA ASP A 7 19.87 -5.40 9.83
C ASP A 7 20.52 -4.01 9.88
N LEU A 8 21.39 -3.74 10.86
CA LEU A 8 22.12 -2.48 10.99
C LEU A 8 23.08 -2.27 9.82
N SER A 9 23.91 -3.26 9.49
CA SER A 9 24.81 -3.18 8.34
C SER A 9 24.03 -3.08 7.03
N LEU A 10 22.93 -3.83 6.90
CA LEU A 10 22.06 -3.73 5.71
C LEU A 10 21.51 -2.32 5.53
N ARG A 11 20.92 -1.72 6.59
CA ARG A 11 20.41 -0.35 6.54
C ARG A 11 21.50 0.66 6.23
N ARG A 12 22.71 0.49 6.77
CA ARG A 12 23.86 1.36 6.47
C ARG A 12 24.24 1.28 5.00
N THR A 13 24.31 0.08 4.42
CA THR A 13 24.61 -0.09 2.98
C THR A 13 23.53 0.53 2.11
N ILE A 14 22.25 0.34 2.46
CA ILE A 14 21.11 0.95 1.75
C ILE A 14 21.16 2.48 1.85
N PHE A 15 21.51 3.02 3.03
CA PHE A 15 21.63 4.46 3.23
C PHE A 15 22.73 5.07 2.34
N LEU A 16 23.87 4.40 2.19
CA LEU A 16 25.01 4.89 1.41
C LEU A 16 24.87 4.63 -0.10
N GLY A 17 24.31 3.49 -0.50
CA GLY A 17 24.29 3.03 -1.89
C GLY A 17 22.91 2.93 -2.54
N GLY A 18 21.84 3.11 -1.77
CA GLY A 18 20.47 2.90 -2.23
C GLY A 18 20.11 1.42 -2.43
N VAL A 19 18.99 1.18 -3.11
CA VAL A 19 18.51 -0.16 -3.48
C VAL A 19 18.34 -0.23 -4.99
N GLU A 20 18.97 -1.23 -5.60
CA GLU A 20 18.82 -1.53 -7.02
C GLU A 20 17.34 -1.78 -7.37
N PRO A 21 16.81 -1.27 -8.50
CA PRO A 21 15.38 -1.34 -8.82
C PRO A 21 14.76 -2.73 -8.70
N GLN A 22 15.48 -3.78 -9.11
CA GLN A 22 15.00 -5.17 -9.10
C GLN A 22 14.84 -5.74 -7.68
N LEU A 23 15.61 -5.22 -6.71
CA LEU A 23 15.57 -5.66 -5.31
C LEU A 23 14.52 -4.92 -4.48
N ARG A 24 14.01 -3.78 -4.96
CA ARG A 24 13.09 -2.92 -4.19
C ARG A 24 11.84 -3.65 -3.72
N THR A 25 11.26 -4.50 -4.57
CA THR A 25 10.07 -5.30 -4.23
C THR A 25 10.30 -6.19 -3.01
N ASN A 26 11.53 -6.67 -2.81
CA ASN A 26 11.88 -7.57 -1.69
C ASN A 26 12.38 -6.82 -0.47
N VAL A 27 13.05 -5.68 -0.66
CA VAL A 27 13.69 -4.91 0.43
C VAL A 27 12.73 -3.91 1.06
N TRP A 28 11.91 -3.23 0.27
CA TRP A 28 10.98 -2.20 0.76
C TRP A 28 10.00 -2.69 1.83
N PRO A 29 9.44 -3.90 1.76
CA PRO A 29 8.60 -4.42 2.84
C PRO A 29 9.27 -4.37 4.22
N PHE A 30 10.58 -4.57 4.32
CA PHE A 30 11.31 -4.43 5.58
C PHE A 30 11.50 -2.96 5.98
N LEU A 31 11.91 -2.12 5.03
CA LEU A 31 12.14 -0.69 5.28
C LEU A 31 10.86 0.07 5.65
N LEU A 32 9.71 -0.36 5.13
CA LEU A 32 8.39 0.20 5.40
C LEU A 32 7.70 -0.47 6.59
N HIS A 33 8.42 -1.30 7.35
CA HIS A 33 7.91 -2.01 8.54
C HIS A 33 6.71 -2.93 8.27
N TYR A 34 6.55 -3.38 7.02
CA TYR A 34 5.60 -4.44 6.69
C TYR A 34 6.10 -5.81 7.19
N TYR A 35 7.41 -6.03 7.14
CA TYR A 35 8.09 -7.17 7.76
C TYR A 35 9.12 -6.70 8.78
N ASP A 36 9.22 -7.40 9.91
CA ASP A 36 10.37 -7.29 10.80
C ASP A 36 11.57 -8.05 10.18
N PHE A 37 12.78 -7.53 10.35
CA PHE A 37 14.00 -8.13 9.81
C PHE A 37 14.26 -9.54 10.35
N ARG A 38 13.76 -9.85 11.55
CA ARG A 38 13.92 -11.16 12.19
C ARG A 38 12.90 -12.20 11.75
N THR A 39 11.92 -11.80 10.93
CA THR A 39 10.91 -12.75 10.43
C THR A 39 11.54 -13.81 9.54
N THR A 40 11.05 -15.03 9.65
CA THR A 40 11.33 -16.14 8.76
C THR A 40 10.49 -16.06 7.48
N PHE A 41 10.80 -16.88 6.47
CA PHE A 41 9.97 -16.99 5.27
C PHE A 41 8.53 -17.42 5.61
N LEU A 42 8.36 -18.35 6.55
CA LEU A 42 7.03 -18.85 6.95
C LEU A 42 6.21 -17.76 7.65
N GLU A 43 6.84 -17.01 8.57
CA GLU A 43 6.17 -15.89 9.23
C GLU A 43 5.77 -14.79 8.24
N ARG A 44 6.63 -14.49 7.25
CA ARG A 44 6.27 -13.53 6.19
C ARG A 44 5.10 -13.99 5.35
N GLN A 45 4.98 -15.28 5.06
CA GLN A 45 3.83 -15.83 4.36
C GLN A 45 2.54 -15.65 5.18
N ASN A 46 2.59 -15.94 6.49
CA ASN A 46 1.45 -15.74 7.38
C ASN A 46 1.05 -14.26 7.48
N ILE A 47 2.03 -13.36 7.65
CA ILE A 47 1.77 -11.91 7.67
C ILE A 47 1.11 -11.46 6.37
N MET A 48 1.60 -11.94 5.22
CA MET A 48 1.03 -11.58 3.92
C MET A 48 -0.43 -12.02 3.81
N GLU A 49 -0.73 -13.26 4.22
CA GLU A 49 -2.09 -13.80 4.20
C GLU A 49 -3.03 -13.01 5.13
N GLU A 50 -2.61 -12.75 6.37
CA GLU A 50 -3.38 -11.95 7.32
C GLU A 50 -3.67 -10.53 6.80
N LYS A 51 -2.68 -9.88 6.19
CA LYS A 51 -2.83 -8.54 5.63
C LYS A 51 -3.71 -8.53 4.38
N HIS A 52 -3.65 -9.56 3.54
CA HIS A 52 -4.57 -9.72 2.42
C HIS A 52 -6.02 -9.87 2.90
N GLN A 53 -6.25 -10.71 3.91
CA GLN A 53 -7.58 -10.87 4.49
C GLN A 53 -8.09 -9.60 5.16
N LEU A 54 -7.22 -8.85 5.85
CA LEU A 54 -7.57 -7.55 6.41
C LEU A 54 -7.95 -6.56 5.31
N TYR A 55 -7.14 -6.43 4.27
CA TYR A 55 -7.43 -5.53 3.14
C TYR A 55 -8.76 -5.89 2.44
N ALA A 56 -9.01 -7.19 2.23
CA ALA A 56 -10.27 -7.66 1.66
C ALA A 56 -11.48 -7.29 2.54
N ARG A 57 -11.37 -7.46 3.87
CA ARG A 57 -12.42 -7.05 4.82
C ARG A 57 -12.68 -5.55 4.80
N ILE A 58 -11.62 -4.73 4.79
CA ILE A 58 -11.72 -3.27 4.67
C ILE A 58 -12.43 -2.89 3.37
N ASN A 59 -12.08 -3.54 2.26
CA ASN A 59 -12.69 -3.27 0.96
C ASN A 59 -14.20 -3.58 0.96
N VAL A 60 -14.57 -4.77 1.44
CA VAL A 60 -15.97 -5.20 1.55
C VAL A 60 -16.76 -4.26 2.46
N ALA A 61 -16.20 -3.88 3.61
CA ALA A 61 -16.87 -3.00 4.56
C ALA A 61 -17.08 -1.59 3.98
N ARG A 62 -16.08 -1.03 3.29
CA ARG A 62 -16.21 0.26 2.58
C ARG A 62 -17.28 0.21 1.48
N GLU A 63 -17.31 -0.86 0.69
CA GLU A 63 -18.27 -0.99 -0.42
C GLU A 63 -19.72 -1.15 0.08
N ASN A 64 -19.90 -1.75 1.25
CA ASN A 64 -21.20 -1.98 1.90
C ASN A 64 -21.67 -0.85 2.82
N MET A 65 -20.99 0.30 2.83
CA MET A 65 -21.49 1.50 3.52
C MET A 65 -22.92 1.84 3.09
N THR A 66 -23.72 2.36 4.04
CA THR A 66 -25.05 2.91 3.74
C THR A 66 -24.95 4.11 2.82
N ARG A 67 -26.09 4.57 2.29
CA ARG A 67 -26.13 5.77 1.46
C ARG A 67 -25.62 6.99 2.22
N GLU A 68 -26.07 7.17 3.46
CA GLU A 68 -25.69 8.31 4.30
C GLU A 68 -24.21 8.27 4.66
N GLU A 69 -23.66 7.08 4.92
CA GLU A 69 -22.22 6.88 5.13
C GLU A 69 -21.41 7.20 3.88
N LYS A 70 -21.85 6.72 2.71
CA LYS A 70 -21.22 7.04 1.42
C LYS A 70 -21.23 8.54 1.14
N GLU A 71 -22.34 9.22 1.42
CA GLU A 71 -22.44 10.67 1.24
C GLU A 71 -21.49 11.43 2.18
N ARG A 72 -21.34 11.00 3.44
CA ARG A 72 -20.36 11.58 4.37
C ARG A 72 -18.92 11.31 3.92
N PHE A 73 -18.60 10.05 3.62
CA PHE A 73 -17.27 9.63 3.15
C PHE A 73 -16.87 10.32 1.84
N TRP A 74 -17.86 10.56 0.96
CA TRP A 74 -17.65 11.29 -0.27
C TRP A 74 -17.20 12.73 -0.03
N LYS A 75 -17.94 13.41 0.85
CA LYS A 75 -17.67 14.80 1.22
C LYS A 75 -16.36 14.94 1.97
N SER A 76 -15.98 13.97 2.80
CA SER A 76 -14.75 14.03 3.57
C SER A 76 -13.51 13.75 2.73
N VAL A 77 -13.51 12.70 1.89
CA VAL A 77 -12.27 12.22 1.25
C VAL A 77 -12.43 11.75 -0.18
N GLN A 78 -13.51 11.03 -0.54
CA GLN A 78 -13.57 10.37 -1.84
C GLN A 78 -13.51 11.36 -3.01
N CYS A 79 -14.20 12.50 -2.93
CA CYS A 79 -14.21 13.48 -4.00
C CYS A 79 -12.82 14.13 -4.24
N THR A 80 -12.00 14.24 -3.20
CA THR A 80 -10.62 14.74 -3.29
C THR A 80 -9.73 13.69 -3.94
N VAL A 81 -9.79 12.44 -3.45
CA VAL A 81 -9.03 11.31 -4.01
C VAL A 81 -9.30 11.13 -5.49
N GLU A 82 -10.57 11.18 -5.92
CA GLU A 82 -10.91 11.02 -7.34
C GLU A 82 -10.34 12.12 -8.23
N LYS A 83 -10.29 13.37 -7.75
CA LYS A 83 -9.67 14.47 -8.47
C LYS A 83 -8.15 14.37 -8.50
N ASP A 84 -7.53 13.93 -7.40
CA ASP A 84 -6.08 13.83 -7.28
C ASP A 84 -5.53 12.66 -8.11
N VAL A 85 -6.22 11.53 -8.13
CA VAL A 85 -5.84 10.35 -8.92
C VAL A 85 -5.77 10.65 -10.43
N VAL A 86 -6.65 11.52 -10.94
CA VAL A 86 -6.61 11.98 -12.34
C VAL A 86 -5.40 12.89 -12.61
N ARG A 87 -4.94 13.64 -11.60
CA ARG A 87 -3.78 14.54 -11.67
C ARG A 87 -2.43 13.83 -11.47
N THR A 88 -2.43 12.54 -11.11
CA THR A 88 -1.20 11.73 -11.00
C THR A 88 -0.42 11.72 -12.32
N ASP A 89 0.91 11.84 -12.23
CA ASP A 89 1.82 11.93 -13.38
C ASP A 89 1.63 10.79 -14.40
N ARG A 90 1.04 11.16 -15.54
CA ARG A 90 0.72 10.27 -16.66
C ARG A 90 1.90 9.99 -17.59
N SER A 91 3.03 10.68 -17.40
CA SER A 91 4.26 10.41 -18.15
C SER A 91 4.94 9.12 -17.70
N LYS A 92 4.64 8.65 -16.47
CA LYS A 92 5.18 7.39 -15.95
C LYS A 92 4.51 6.20 -16.64
N PRO A 93 5.29 5.21 -17.15
CA PRO A 93 4.72 4.04 -17.82
C PRO A 93 3.69 3.27 -16.99
N CYS A 94 3.85 3.24 -15.66
CA CYS A 94 2.92 2.57 -14.76
C CYS A 94 1.53 3.22 -14.71
N PHE A 95 1.42 4.51 -15.04
CA PHE A 95 0.18 5.29 -14.98
C PHE A 95 -0.28 5.80 -16.35
N ALA A 96 0.53 5.65 -17.40
CA ALA A 96 0.21 6.09 -18.75
C ALA A 96 -0.96 5.31 -19.39
N GLY A 97 -1.59 5.89 -20.41
CA GLY A 97 -2.61 5.24 -21.25
C GLY A 97 -4.05 5.27 -20.70
N PRO A 98 -5.07 5.35 -21.58
CA PRO A 98 -6.47 5.38 -21.15
C PRO A 98 -6.85 4.09 -20.40
N ASN A 99 -7.79 4.20 -19.44
CA ASN A 99 -8.31 3.06 -18.66
C ASN A 99 -7.23 2.21 -17.96
N ASN A 100 -6.15 2.83 -17.47
CA ASN A 100 -5.07 2.12 -16.82
C ASN A 100 -5.50 1.52 -15.46
N PRO A 101 -5.38 0.19 -15.25
CA PRO A 101 -5.83 -0.48 -14.02
C PRO A 101 -5.06 -0.07 -12.77
N ASN A 102 -3.82 0.43 -12.89
CA ASN A 102 -3.04 0.90 -11.74
C ASN A 102 -3.58 2.19 -11.13
N ILE A 103 -4.34 2.96 -11.90
CA ILE A 103 -5.04 4.16 -11.43
C ILE A 103 -6.20 3.75 -10.52
N GLU A 104 -6.95 2.73 -10.92
CA GLU A 104 -8.02 2.17 -10.11
C GLU A 104 -7.45 1.53 -8.83
N LYS A 105 -6.33 0.80 -8.94
CA LYS A 105 -5.61 0.29 -7.76
C LYS A 105 -5.19 1.40 -6.81
N MET A 106 -4.61 2.48 -7.32
CA MET A 106 -4.20 3.65 -6.52
C MET A 106 -5.41 4.26 -5.80
N LYS A 107 -6.51 4.49 -6.52
CA LYS A 107 -7.76 4.99 -5.94
C LYS A 107 -8.24 4.10 -4.79
N ASN A 108 -8.32 2.79 -5.01
CA ASN A 108 -8.80 1.85 -3.98
C ASN A 108 -7.87 1.75 -2.77
N ILE A 109 -6.55 1.86 -2.95
CA ILE A 109 -5.60 1.94 -1.83
C ILE A 109 -5.88 3.18 -0.98
N LEU A 110 -6.02 4.35 -1.59
CA LEU A 110 -6.26 5.62 -0.89
C LEU A 110 -7.61 5.62 -0.15
N LEU A 111 -8.67 5.13 -0.81
CA LEU A 111 -9.99 5.07 -0.20
C LEU A 111 -10.06 4.05 0.94
N ASN A 112 -9.43 2.88 0.79
CA ASN A 112 -9.36 1.89 1.87
C ASN A 112 -8.54 2.42 3.06
N PHE A 113 -7.47 3.16 2.80
CA PHE A 113 -6.69 3.80 3.86
C PHE A 113 -7.52 4.83 4.63
N ALA A 114 -8.22 5.73 3.93
CA ALA A 114 -9.04 6.76 4.57
C ALA A 114 -10.25 6.16 5.32
N TYR A 115 -10.82 5.07 4.79
CA TYR A 115 -11.88 4.35 5.50
C TYR A 115 -11.36 3.68 6.77
N TYR A 116 -10.19 3.05 6.71
CA TYR A 116 -9.59 2.35 7.85
C TYR A 116 -9.06 3.31 8.93
N ASN A 117 -8.69 4.54 8.55
CA ASN A 117 -8.12 5.56 9.45
C ASN A 117 -8.90 6.89 9.33
N PRO A 118 -10.13 6.99 9.86
CA PRO A 118 -11.01 8.15 9.64
C PRO A 118 -10.56 9.44 10.36
N GLU A 119 -9.61 9.35 11.29
CA GLU A 119 -9.09 10.48 12.08
C GLU A 119 -7.93 11.23 11.39
N ILE A 120 -7.43 10.71 10.27
CA ILE A 120 -6.35 11.29 9.46
C ILE A 120 -6.96 12.03 8.27
#